data_AF-A0A2V8Q3H6-F1
#
_entry.id   AF-A0A2V8Q3H6-F1
#
_cell.length_a   1.000
_cell.length_b   1.000
_cell.length_c   1.000
_cell.angle_alpha   90.00
_cell.angle_beta   90.00
_cell.angle_gamma   90.00
#
_symmetry.space_group_name_H-M   'P 1'
#
loop_
_entity.id
_entity.type
_entity.pdbx_description
1 polymer ?
#
loop_
_entity_poly.entity_id
_entity_poly.type
_entity_poly.pdbx_seq_one_letter_code
_entity_poly.pdbx_strand_id
1 'polypeptide(L)'
;MKISIRIQMFVLMLALGSLSVARGQQKLSGSYTMTIASQIVAQEKFTLLLDPSGSLEAEADVESGVNKIHTVTKATKTGPKSFSFTVPNQAGSTVIFNGNTAKISTTGQPDREVNTQANVVLENGLWHQLVFLLKQYDAGRAGSQSFIAFLPSQASELKIQLERTESPTVDVKGNHVATEHYRATTSQGLTIDLWTDNDRVPLVISVPTQNVKVVRTGSEELAELLVPKPKPSAKVNNFTSEEVNFTNGDVRLAGTLTLPKTGKAPFPAAVIISGSGGQDRDGTTGVFNLYKLLAESLSNAGVAVLRADDRGVGKSVMTDPKRPTSYRDLITDSRAAFEYLMQRSEIDKTRIALVGHSEGAETALTIAAEDPRIAAIVLLAGSSRPVDRVALEQSIYQAAMLHTTDLNDPNSLPDFARKILQRFDAARNEKTPVSGPDPDAWFREHIKSDPSLLARQVKCPVLILNGERDALVLAHNAIELGQALIAGGNKQVRLRIFPNLTHTFTSASVDRTEAADQLINVSAEVLQTVSEWASKTLSSKSP
;
A
#
# COMPACT_ATOMS: atom_id res chain seq x y z
N MET A 1 45.01 -43.25 10.00
CA MET A 1 44.73 -41.93 9.38
C MET A 1 43.34 -42.02 8.76
N LYS A 2 42.50 -41.01 9.02
CA LYS A 2 41.03 -40.97 8.95
C LYS A 2 40.41 -41.52 7.65
N ILE A 3 39.32 -42.31 7.78
CA ILE A 3 38.06 -42.29 7.01
C ILE A 3 37.06 -43.33 7.58
N SER A 4 35.78 -42.94 7.67
CA SER A 4 34.52 -43.72 7.71
C SER A 4 33.84 -44.23 9.01
N ILE A 5 32.62 -43.69 9.22
CA ILE A 5 31.30 -44.35 9.44
C ILE A 5 30.91 -44.90 10.83
N ARG A 6 29.87 -44.30 11.46
CA ARG A 6 28.54 -44.85 11.95
C ARG A 6 27.99 -44.07 13.17
N ILE A 7 26.88 -43.33 13.03
CA ILE A 7 25.47 -43.59 13.49
C ILE A 7 25.28 -43.70 15.03
N GLN A 8 24.63 -42.70 15.66
CA GLN A 8 23.38 -42.83 16.46
C GLN A 8 22.88 -41.50 17.10
N MET A 9 21.62 -41.15 16.79
CA MET A 9 20.51 -40.62 17.62
C MET A 9 20.65 -39.51 18.70
N PHE A 10 19.68 -38.57 18.63
CA PHE A 10 19.00 -37.82 19.73
C PHE A 10 19.82 -36.67 20.38
N VAL A 11 19.36 -35.42 20.62
CA VAL A 11 18.03 -34.85 20.95
C VAL A 11 17.97 -33.37 20.50
N LEU A 12 16.78 -32.96 20.07
CA LEU A 12 16.25 -31.60 19.91
C LEU A 12 16.52 -30.71 21.15
N MET A 13 17.49 -29.80 21.09
CA MET A 13 17.63 -28.75 22.10
C MET A 13 16.69 -27.59 21.76
N LEU A 14 15.53 -27.60 22.43
CA LEU A 14 14.74 -26.41 22.72
C LEU A 14 15.67 -25.27 23.16
N ALA A 15 15.57 -24.13 22.48
CA ALA A 15 16.16 -22.88 22.93
C ALA A 15 15.45 -22.43 24.22
N LEU A 16 15.83 -23.03 25.35
CA LEU A 16 15.64 -22.44 26.66
C LEU A 16 16.56 -21.22 26.72
N GLY A 17 15.96 -20.03 26.74
CA GLY A 17 16.66 -18.78 26.99
C GLY A 17 17.47 -18.89 28.27
N SER A 18 18.77 -18.58 28.16
CA SER A 18 19.63 -18.40 29.32
C SER A 18 19.16 -17.16 30.09
N LEU A 19 18.39 -17.38 31.17
CA LEU A 19 18.15 -16.35 32.18
C LEU A 19 19.46 -16.08 32.94
N SER A 20 20.21 -15.06 32.52
CA SER A 20 21.12 -14.37 33.43
C SER A 20 20.36 -13.27 34.14
N VAL A 21 19.96 -13.54 35.39
CA VAL A 21 19.25 -12.62 36.26
C VAL A 21 20.20 -11.50 36.70
N ALA A 22 20.15 -10.36 36.01
CA ALA A 22 20.35 -9.08 36.66
C ALA A 22 18.98 -8.66 37.24
N ARG A 23 18.93 -8.33 38.53
CA ARG A 23 17.72 -8.15 39.34
C ARG A 23 16.57 -7.47 38.58
N GLY A 24 15.47 -8.21 38.38
CA GLY A 24 14.13 -7.68 38.11
C GLY A 24 13.67 -7.68 36.66
N GLN A 25 14.53 -7.36 35.69
CA GLN A 25 14.09 -7.23 34.29
C GLN A 25 14.04 -8.59 33.55
N GLN A 26 12.90 -8.89 32.94
CA GLN A 26 12.73 -10.04 32.04
C GLN A 26 13.10 -9.61 30.61
N LYS A 27 14.11 -10.27 30.03
CA LYS A 27 14.49 -10.09 28.63
C LYS A 27 13.82 -11.18 27.77
N LEU A 28 13.10 -10.76 26.75
CA LEU A 28 12.45 -11.63 25.76
C LEU A 28 12.98 -11.28 24.37
N SER A 29 13.23 -12.26 23.53
CA SER A 29 13.63 -12.04 22.15
C SER A 29 12.93 -13.05 21.25
N GLY A 30 12.68 -12.66 20.01
CA GLY A 30 11.99 -13.52 19.07
C GLY A 30 12.08 -13.01 17.64
N SER A 31 11.42 -13.73 16.75
CA SER A 31 11.27 -13.31 15.37
C SER A 31 9.87 -13.64 14.88
N TYR A 32 9.32 -12.77 14.06
CA TYR A 32 8.05 -12.93 13.38
C TYR A 32 8.28 -13.09 11.88
N THR A 33 7.55 -14.01 11.25
CA THR A 33 7.41 -14.07 9.80
C THR A 33 5.99 -13.62 9.45
N MET A 34 5.88 -12.57 8.64
CA MET A 34 4.63 -12.06 8.13
C MET A 34 4.37 -12.62 6.73
N THR A 35 3.17 -13.15 6.53
CA THR A 35 2.68 -13.62 5.25
C THR A 35 1.39 -12.92 4.85
N ILE A 36 1.24 -12.64 3.55
CA ILE A 36 -0.02 -12.19 2.94
C ILE A 36 -0.36 -13.20 1.85
N ALA A 37 -1.57 -13.77 1.91
CA ALA A 37 -2.00 -14.81 0.97
C ALA A 37 -0.94 -15.93 0.78
N SER A 38 -0.33 -16.34 1.90
CA SER A 38 0.72 -17.38 1.97
C SER A 38 2.09 -17.00 1.37
N GLN A 39 2.30 -15.76 0.93
CA GLN A 39 3.63 -15.25 0.52
C GLN A 39 4.28 -14.52 1.68
N ILE A 40 5.58 -14.76 1.92
CA ILE A 40 6.35 -14.02 2.93
C ILE A 40 6.57 -12.61 2.41
N VAL A 41 6.15 -11.61 3.19
CA VAL A 41 6.27 -10.18 2.82
C VAL A 41 7.19 -9.40 3.75
N ALA A 42 7.34 -9.85 5.00
CA ALA A 42 8.24 -9.24 5.95
C ALA A 42 8.71 -10.24 7.01
N GLN A 43 9.87 -9.96 7.57
CA GLN A 43 10.37 -10.62 8.76
C GLN A 43 10.77 -9.56 9.78
N GLU A 44 10.50 -9.82 11.04
CA GLU A 44 10.80 -8.93 12.15
C GLU A 44 11.60 -9.71 13.19
N LYS A 45 12.72 -9.15 13.65
CA LYS A 45 13.48 -9.66 14.79
C LYS A 45 13.38 -8.66 15.91
N PHE A 46 12.97 -9.08 17.09
CA PHE A 46 12.75 -8.17 18.20
C PHE A 46 13.41 -8.63 19.49
N THR A 47 13.72 -7.66 20.36
CA THR A 47 14.10 -7.85 21.75
C THR A 47 13.26 -6.91 22.61
N LEU A 48 12.77 -7.42 23.74
CA LEU A 48 11.94 -6.75 24.71
C LEU A 48 12.60 -6.87 26.08
N LEU A 49 12.65 -5.76 26.82
CA LEU A 49 13.01 -5.68 28.22
C LEU A 49 11.78 -5.26 28.99
N LEU A 50 11.29 -6.16 29.84
CA LEU A 50 10.13 -5.94 30.70
C LEU A 50 10.61 -5.75 32.13
N ASP A 51 10.25 -4.61 32.70
CA ASP A 51 10.51 -4.30 34.10
C ASP A 51 9.28 -4.63 34.97
N PRO A 52 9.45 -5.10 36.23
CA PRO A 52 8.34 -5.39 37.14
C PRO A 52 7.44 -4.18 37.43
N SER A 53 7.95 -2.95 37.26
CA SER A 53 7.15 -1.70 37.35
C SER A 53 6.16 -1.52 36.20
N GLY A 54 6.21 -2.37 35.17
CA GLY A 54 5.45 -2.23 33.93
C GLY A 54 6.12 -1.33 32.90
N SER A 55 7.41 -1.02 33.07
CA SER A 55 8.20 -0.37 32.02
C SER A 55 8.60 -1.39 30.95
N LEU A 56 8.56 -0.97 29.69
CA LEU A 56 8.86 -1.80 28.54
C LEU A 56 9.79 -1.02 27.61
N GLU A 57 10.89 -1.66 27.23
CA GLU A 57 11.77 -1.20 26.15
C GLU A 57 11.87 -2.29 25.10
N ALA A 58 11.68 -1.92 23.84
CA ALA A 58 11.71 -2.83 22.71
C ALA A 58 12.63 -2.31 21.64
N GLU A 59 13.37 -3.21 21.01
CA GLU A 59 14.09 -2.96 19.77
C GLU A 59 13.63 -3.98 18.74
N ALA A 60 13.48 -3.57 17.49
CA ALA A 60 13.21 -4.50 16.40
C ALA A 60 13.83 -4.08 15.07
N ASP A 61 14.35 -5.07 14.35
CA ASP A 61 14.77 -4.98 12.96
C ASP A 61 13.72 -5.63 12.06
N VAL A 62 13.17 -4.86 11.13
CA VAL A 62 12.18 -5.34 10.15
C VAL A 62 12.80 -5.34 8.77
N GLU A 63 12.72 -6.49 8.11
CA GLU A 63 13.15 -6.68 6.72
C GLU A 63 11.93 -6.95 5.85
N SER A 64 11.72 -6.13 4.81
CA SER A 64 10.66 -6.32 3.81
C SER A 64 11.23 -5.99 2.42
N GLY A 65 11.42 -7.03 1.60
CA GLY A 65 12.12 -6.90 0.32
C GLY A 65 13.55 -6.38 0.50
N VAL A 66 13.86 -5.24 -0.11
CA VAL A 66 15.16 -4.55 0.02
C VAL A 66 15.21 -3.57 1.20
N ASN A 67 14.08 -3.29 1.84
CA ASN A 67 13.99 -2.33 2.92
C ASN A 67 14.35 -2.97 4.26
N LYS A 68 15.13 -2.24 5.06
CA LYS A 68 15.45 -2.59 6.45
C LYS A 68 15.12 -1.42 7.34
N ILE A 69 14.42 -1.67 8.43
CA ILE A 69 14.03 -0.65 9.40
C ILE A 69 14.45 -1.12 10.78
N HIS A 70 15.20 -0.29 11.48
CA HIS A 70 15.50 -0.49 12.90
C HIS A 70 14.58 0.40 13.73
N THR A 71 13.98 -0.15 14.78
CA THR A 71 13.01 0.56 15.61
C THR A 71 13.32 0.41 17.08
N VAL A 72 13.02 1.45 17.86
CA VAL A 72 13.12 1.44 19.32
C VAL A 72 11.82 1.99 19.89
N THR A 73 11.20 1.25 20.81
CA THR A 73 9.96 1.63 21.49
C THR A 73 10.20 1.64 23.00
N LYS A 74 9.81 2.72 23.68
CA LYS A 74 9.83 2.80 25.15
C LYS A 74 8.46 3.17 25.66
N ALA A 75 8.00 2.44 26.67
CA ALA A 75 6.71 2.64 27.28
C ALA A 75 6.73 2.32 28.78
N THR A 76 5.68 2.74 29.47
CA THR A 76 5.44 2.47 30.89
C THR A 76 4.00 2.01 31.07
N LYS A 77 3.67 1.52 32.27
CA LYS A 77 2.29 1.16 32.62
C LYS A 77 1.28 2.29 32.38
N THR A 78 1.69 3.55 32.45
CA THR A 78 0.80 4.70 32.23
C THR A 78 0.73 5.19 30.79
N GLY A 79 1.54 4.65 29.87
CA GLY A 79 1.52 5.06 28.47
C GLY A 79 2.90 5.05 27.79
N PRO A 80 2.94 5.44 26.50
CA PRO A 80 4.16 5.52 25.72
C PRO A 80 5.12 6.61 26.23
N LYS A 81 6.42 6.44 25.98
CA LYS A 81 7.48 7.40 26.32
C LYS A 81 8.23 7.86 25.09
N SER A 82 8.63 6.93 24.23
CA SER A 82 9.23 7.28 22.96
C SER A 82 9.06 6.17 21.93
N PHE A 83 9.11 6.56 20.67
CA PHE A 83 9.26 5.65 19.54
C PHE A 83 10.26 6.25 18.56
N SER A 84 11.13 5.44 17.96
CA SER A 84 11.98 5.89 16.87
C SER A 84 12.14 4.82 15.82
N PHE A 85 12.29 5.23 14.57
CA PHE A 85 12.75 4.36 13.50
C PHE A 85 13.93 4.97 12.74
N THR A 86 14.81 4.10 12.28
CA THR A 86 15.94 4.44 11.40
C THR A 86 15.90 3.52 10.19
N VAL A 87 16.09 4.10 9.01
CA VAL A 87 16.24 3.37 7.75
C VAL A 87 17.67 3.60 7.24
N PRO A 88 18.43 2.57 6.85
CA PRO A 88 19.78 2.73 6.34
C PRO A 88 19.83 3.72 5.18
N ASN A 89 20.73 4.70 5.26
CA ASN A 89 20.92 5.76 4.26
C ASN A 89 19.69 6.65 4.01
N GLN A 90 18.74 6.70 4.94
CA GLN A 90 17.56 7.59 4.87
C GLN A 90 17.34 8.32 6.19
N ALA A 91 16.49 9.35 6.17
CA ALA A 91 16.10 10.08 7.36
C ALA A 91 15.26 9.20 8.30
N GLY A 92 15.62 9.16 9.58
CA GLY A 92 14.83 8.54 10.64
C GLY A 92 13.84 9.54 11.27
N SER A 93 12.97 9.02 12.13
CA SER A 93 12.05 9.84 12.93
C SER A 93 12.03 9.35 14.37
N THR A 94 11.88 10.28 15.30
CA THR A 94 11.73 10.05 16.73
C THR A 94 10.50 10.77 17.24
N VAL A 95 9.70 10.09 18.06
CA VAL A 95 8.54 10.63 18.76
C VAL A 95 8.80 10.53 20.26
N ILE A 96 8.62 11.63 20.99
CA ILE A 96 8.74 11.72 22.45
C ILE A 96 7.40 12.14 23.02
N PHE A 97 6.87 11.35 23.97
CA PHE A 97 5.56 11.58 24.59
C PHE A 97 5.72 12.29 25.93
N ASN A 98 5.05 13.45 26.08
CA ASN A 98 5.09 14.30 27.26
C ASN A 98 3.67 14.52 27.80
N GLY A 99 3.14 13.51 28.49
CA GLY A 99 1.77 13.57 29.00
C GLY A 99 0.78 13.57 27.84
N ASN A 100 0.15 14.72 27.59
CA ASN A 100 -0.89 14.85 26.56
C ASN A 100 -0.36 15.39 25.22
N THR A 101 0.95 15.40 25.01
CA THR A 101 1.55 15.79 23.73
C THR A 101 2.57 14.77 23.24
N ALA A 102 2.74 14.69 21.93
CA ALA A 102 3.77 13.92 21.25
C ALA A 102 4.59 14.85 20.38
N LYS A 103 5.89 14.98 20.70
CA LYS A 103 6.86 15.72 19.92
C LYS A 103 7.51 14.80 18.90
N ILE A 104 7.40 15.13 17.62
CA ILE A 104 7.90 14.37 16.48
C ILE A 104 9.08 15.14 15.88
N SER A 105 10.23 14.48 15.83
CA SER A 105 11.49 15.00 15.29
C SER A 105 11.94 14.09 14.15
N THR A 106 11.94 14.62 12.93
CA THR A 106 12.38 13.88 11.73
C THR A 106 13.64 14.53 11.18
N THR A 107 14.66 13.74 10.84
CA THR A 107 15.94 14.26 10.36
C THR A 107 15.74 15.16 9.14
N GLY A 108 16.19 16.41 9.22
CA GLY A 108 16.08 17.39 8.13
C GLY A 108 14.71 18.07 8.01
N GLN A 109 13.85 17.95 9.02
CA GLN A 109 12.56 18.64 9.14
C GLN A 109 12.45 19.36 10.50
N PRO A 110 11.66 20.43 10.61
CA PRO A 110 11.33 21.05 11.88
C PRO A 110 10.56 20.07 12.78
N ASP A 111 10.81 20.18 14.09
CA ASP A 111 10.04 19.45 15.09
C ASP A 111 8.55 19.82 15.00
N ARG A 112 7.67 18.83 15.18
CA ARG A 112 6.23 19.02 15.26
C ARG A 112 5.75 18.54 16.63
N GLU A 113 4.71 19.17 17.16
CA GLU A 113 4.09 18.73 18.39
C GLU A 113 2.58 18.58 18.16
N VAL A 114 2.03 17.44 18.58
CA VAL A 114 0.60 17.14 18.46
C VAL A 114 0.03 16.79 19.82
N ASN A 115 -1.23 17.18 20.04
CA ASN A 115 -1.97 16.73 21.22
C ASN A 115 -2.33 15.25 21.08
N THR A 116 -2.24 14.51 22.17
CA THR A 116 -2.59 13.08 22.21
C THR A 116 -3.14 12.68 23.57
N GLN A 117 -4.05 11.72 23.57
CA GLN A 117 -4.59 10.98 24.70
C GLN A 117 -4.13 9.51 24.68
N ALA A 118 -3.15 9.18 23.84
CA ALA A 118 -2.74 7.82 23.62
C ALA A 118 -2.09 7.19 24.85
N ASN A 119 -2.57 6.00 25.20
CA ASN A 119 -2.01 5.17 26.25
C ASN A 119 -1.27 3.94 25.68
N VAL A 120 -1.26 3.80 24.36
CA VAL A 120 -0.49 2.80 23.60
C VAL A 120 0.26 3.50 22.45
N VAL A 121 1.41 2.97 22.04
CA VAL A 121 2.04 3.33 20.76
C VAL A 121 2.08 2.08 19.88
N LEU A 122 1.59 2.20 18.65
CA LEU A 122 1.63 1.14 17.65
C LEU A 122 2.06 1.75 16.32
N GLU A 123 2.84 1.02 15.55
CA GLU A 123 3.22 1.37 14.19
C GLU A 123 2.86 0.21 13.28
N ASN A 124 2.49 0.55 12.05
CA ASN A 124 2.11 -0.45 11.07
C ASN A 124 3.30 -1.36 10.75
N GLY A 125 3.07 -2.67 10.78
CA GLY A 125 4.09 -3.66 10.48
C GLY A 125 5.09 -3.95 11.61
N LEU A 126 4.90 -3.39 12.81
CA LEU A 126 5.67 -3.72 14.01
C LEU A 126 4.86 -4.59 14.97
N TRP A 127 5.00 -5.90 14.86
CA TRP A 127 4.14 -6.83 15.56
C TRP A 127 4.55 -7.01 17.03
N HIS A 128 5.82 -6.77 17.38
CA HIS A 128 6.28 -6.80 18.78
C HIS A 128 5.56 -5.77 19.67
N GLN A 129 5.10 -4.63 19.11
CA GLN A 129 4.46 -3.58 19.89
C GLN A 129 3.09 -4.00 20.44
N LEU A 130 2.46 -5.03 19.87
CA LEU A 130 1.22 -5.58 20.40
C LEU A 130 1.38 -6.15 21.81
N VAL A 131 2.60 -6.52 22.22
CA VAL A 131 2.92 -6.87 23.62
C VAL A 131 2.56 -5.72 24.55
N PHE A 132 2.82 -4.47 24.15
CA PHE A 132 2.50 -3.32 24.99
C PHE A 132 1.00 -3.19 25.19
N LEU A 133 0.21 -3.29 24.11
CA LEU A 133 -1.25 -3.31 24.19
C LEU A 133 -1.76 -4.44 25.11
N LEU A 134 -1.26 -5.66 24.92
CA LEU A 134 -1.69 -6.84 25.68
C LEU A 134 -1.32 -6.78 27.16
N LYS A 135 -0.19 -6.14 27.50
CA LYS A 135 0.23 -5.94 28.90
C LYS A 135 -0.62 -4.90 29.63
N GLN A 136 -1.27 -4.00 28.91
CA GLN A 136 -2.20 -3.02 29.49
C GLN A 136 -3.59 -3.59 29.78
N TYR A 137 -3.92 -4.77 29.23
CA TYR A 137 -5.20 -5.43 29.48
C TYR A 137 -5.29 -5.95 30.93
N ASP A 138 -6.32 -5.53 31.66
CA ASP A 138 -6.58 -6.02 33.01
C ASP A 138 -7.36 -7.35 32.96
N ALA A 139 -6.69 -8.48 33.21
CA ALA A 139 -7.36 -9.79 33.19
C ALA A 139 -8.34 -10.01 34.36
N GLY A 140 -8.28 -9.19 35.41
CA GLY A 140 -9.28 -9.20 36.49
C GLY A 140 -10.59 -8.52 36.09
N ARG A 141 -10.56 -7.72 35.02
CA ARG A 141 -11.73 -7.03 34.47
C ARG A 141 -12.25 -7.78 33.24
N ALA A 142 -13.40 -8.42 33.39
CA ALA A 142 -14.05 -9.14 32.30
C ALA A 142 -14.52 -8.20 31.17
N GLY A 143 -14.57 -8.75 29.95
CA GLY A 143 -15.11 -8.09 28.76
C GLY A 143 -14.13 -7.16 28.04
N SER A 144 -14.64 -6.47 27.03
CA SER A 144 -13.88 -5.58 26.16
C SER A 144 -13.35 -4.33 26.90
N GLN A 145 -12.10 -3.97 26.62
CA GLN A 145 -11.38 -2.81 27.18
C GLN A 145 -10.91 -1.88 26.07
N SER A 146 -11.05 -0.57 26.28
CA SER A 146 -10.71 0.45 25.29
C SER A 146 -9.32 1.04 25.50
N PHE A 147 -8.59 1.17 24.40
CA PHE A 147 -7.26 1.76 24.34
C PHE A 147 -7.20 2.81 23.23
N ILE A 148 -6.28 3.76 23.34
CA ILE A 148 -5.98 4.76 22.31
C ILE A 148 -4.51 4.57 21.93
N ALA A 149 -4.26 4.08 20.73
CA ALA A 149 -2.93 3.92 20.18
C ALA A 149 -2.54 5.16 19.38
N PHE A 150 -1.35 5.71 19.62
CA PHE A 150 -0.73 6.69 18.73
C PHE A 150 -0.01 5.96 17.61
N LEU A 151 -0.21 6.41 16.37
CA LEU A 151 0.46 5.93 15.16
C LEU A 151 1.55 6.94 14.74
N PRO A 152 2.83 6.68 15.03
CA PRO A 152 3.93 7.64 14.81
C PRO A 152 4.04 8.15 13.38
N SER A 153 3.97 7.27 12.38
CA SER A 153 4.06 7.62 10.96
C SER A 153 2.93 8.52 10.47
N GLN A 154 1.77 8.49 11.13
CA GLN A 154 0.57 9.23 10.75
C GLN A 154 0.32 10.45 11.64
N ALA A 155 1.05 10.57 12.75
CA ALA A 155 0.76 11.55 13.80
C ALA A 155 -0.72 11.56 14.22
N SER A 156 -1.33 10.37 14.30
CA SER A 156 -2.78 10.19 14.50
C SER A 156 -3.06 9.17 15.60
N GLU A 157 -4.33 9.12 16.04
CA GLU A 157 -4.79 8.19 17.06
C GLU A 157 -5.74 7.14 16.50
N LEU A 158 -5.61 5.92 17.01
CA LEU A 158 -6.45 4.77 16.71
C LEU A 158 -7.07 4.24 17.99
N LYS A 159 -8.41 4.22 18.06
CA LYS A 159 -9.09 3.57 19.20
C LYS A 159 -9.12 2.07 18.97
N ILE A 160 -8.84 1.29 20.01
CA ILE A 160 -8.79 -0.17 19.96
C ILE A 160 -9.66 -0.71 21.09
N GLN A 161 -10.60 -1.58 20.75
CA GLN A 161 -11.29 -2.44 21.70
C GLN A 161 -10.53 -3.77 21.75
N LEU A 162 -10.13 -4.22 22.93
CA LEU A 162 -9.44 -5.48 23.12
C LEU A 162 -10.22 -6.34 24.12
N GLU A 163 -10.47 -7.58 23.77
CA GLU A 163 -11.17 -8.54 24.63
C GLU A 163 -10.42 -9.87 24.63
N ARG A 164 -10.23 -10.48 25.81
CA ARG A 164 -9.79 -11.87 25.90
C ARG A 164 -10.99 -12.78 25.68
N THR A 165 -11.00 -13.51 24.57
CA THR A 165 -12.11 -14.36 24.13
C THR A 165 -12.04 -15.75 24.76
N GLU A 166 -10.85 -16.33 24.85
CA GLU A 166 -10.63 -17.66 25.42
C GLU A 166 -9.18 -17.86 25.89
N SER A 167 -8.93 -18.98 26.58
CA SER A 167 -7.58 -19.38 27.00
C SER A 167 -7.37 -20.88 26.83
N PRO A 168 -7.38 -21.39 25.58
CA PRO A 168 -7.33 -22.81 25.32
C PRO A 168 -5.91 -23.36 25.44
N THR A 169 -5.83 -24.65 25.73
CA THR A 169 -4.62 -25.44 25.56
C THR A 169 -4.72 -26.18 24.23
N VAL A 170 -3.78 -25.94 23.33
CA VAL A 170 -3.77 -26.52 21.99
C VAL A 170 -2.76 -27.67 21.94
N ASP A 171 -3.18 -28.83 21.44
CA ASP A 171 -2.28 -29.95 21.17
C ASP A 171 -1.56 -29.74 19.83
N VAL A 172 -0.24 -29.60 19.88
CA VAL A 172 0.63 -29.47 18.71
C VAL A 172 1.57 -30.68 18.68
N LYS A 173 1.18 -31.72 17.91
CA LYS A 173 1.93 -32.98 17.77
C LYS A 173 2.27 -33.65 19.11
N GLY A 174 1.33 -33.67 20.05
CA GLY A 174 1.50 -34.27 21.38
C GLY A 174 2.13 -33.33 22.41
N ASN A 175 2.47 -32.08 22.04
CA ASN A 175 2.86 -31.04 22.99
C ASN A 175 1.67 -30.15 23.32
N HIS A 176 1.37 -29.98 24.60
CA HIS A 176 0.30 -29.09 25.06
C HIS A 176 0.80 -27.66 25.19
N VAL A 177 0.35 -26.77 24.31
CA VAL A 177 0.69 -25.35 24.32
C VAL A 177 -0.46 -24.56 24.93
N ALA A 178 -0.25 -23.99 26.11
CA ALA A 178 -1.21 -23.07 26.72
C ALA A 178 -1.20 -21.74 25.96
N THR A 179 -2.38 -21.25 25.59
CA THR A 179 -2.55 -20.00 24.85
C THR A 179 -3.63 -19.12 25.46
N GLU A 180 -3.50 -17.81 25.28
CA GLU A 180 -4.61 -16.87 25.44
C GLU A 180 -5.01 -16.31 24.07
N HIS A 181 -6.30 -16.22 23.79
CA HIS A 181 -6.83 -15.60 22.58
C HIS A 181 -7.42 -14.23 22.93
N TYR A 182 -6.94 -13.21 22.24
CA TYR A 182 -7.50 -11.88 22.28
C TYR A 182 -8.01 -11.47 20.91
N ARG A 183 -9.10 -10.72 20.90
CA ARG A 183 -9.60 -10.05 19.72
C ARG A 183 -9.46 -8.55 19.90
N ALA A 184 -8.68 -7.92 19.03
CA ALA A 184 -8.59 -6.47 18.94
C ALA A 184 -9.46 -5.97 17.77
N THR A 185 -10.33 -5.01 18.02
CA THR A 185 -11.12 -4.33 17.00
C THR A 185 -10.79 -2.84 17.03
N THR A 186 -10.28 -2.34 15.91
CA THR A 186 -9.92 -0.92 15.79
C THR A 186 -11.15 -0.06 15.47
N SER A 187 -11.09 1.25 15.71
CA SER A 187 -12.13 2.19 15.28
C SER A 187 -12.31 2.26 13.77
N GLN A 188 -11.36 1.73 13.00
CA GLN A 188 -11.41 1.59 11.55
C GLN A 188 -12.06 0.26 11.11
N GLY A 189 -12.58 -0.54 12.04
CA GLY A 189 -13.26 -1.81 11.75
C GLY A 189 -12.33 -2.99 11.51
N LEU A 190 -11.01 -2.79 11.60
CA LEU A 190 -10.03 -3.88 11.50
C LEU A 190 -10.16 -4.81 12.71
N THR A 191 -10.31 -6.11 12.45
CA THR A 191 -10.27 -7.15 13.49
C THR A 191 -8.95 -7.90 13.41
N ILE A 192 -8.28 -8.01 14.56
CA ILE A 192 -6.99 -8.68 14.73
C ILE A 192 -7.18 -9.76 15.79
N ASP A 193 -6.94 -11.02 15.42
CA ASP A 193 -6.89 -12.14 16.34
C ASP A 193 -5.45 -12.32 16.83
N LEU A 194 -5.26 -12.32 18.14
CA LEU A 194 -3.97 -12.39 18.83
C LEU A 194 -3.94 -13.63 19.71
N TRP A 195 -3.17 -14.63 19.32
CA TRP A 195 -2.91 -15.81 20.12
C TRP A 195 -1.57 -15.64 20.81
N THR A 196 -1.55 -15.68 22.13
CA THR A 196 -0.37 -15.35 22.94
C THR A 196 0.06 -16.52 23.81
N ASP A 197 1.31 -16.51 24.27
CA ASP A 197 1.72 -17.31 25.42
C ASP A 197 1.22 -16.70 26.74
N ASN A 198 1.53 -17.35 27.86
CA ASN A 198 1.16 -16.89 29.20
C ASN A 198 1.82 -15.55 29.59
N ASP A 199 2.92 -15.19 28.93
CA ASP A 199 3.56 -13.89 29.09
C ASP A 199 2.93 -12.82 28.19
N ARG A 200 1.83 -13.13 27.51
CA ARG A 200 1.14 -12.26 26.54
C ARG A 200 2.03 -11.77 25.42
N VAL A 201 3.01 -12.58 25.03
CA VAL A 201 3.76 -12.35 23.80
C VAL A 201 3.03 -13.07 22.66
N PRO A 202 2.67 -12.37 21.57
CA PRO A 202 1.99 -13.01 20.45
C PRO A 202 2.80 -14.19 19.89
N LEU A 203 2.16 -15.34 19.79
CA LEU A 203 2.62 -16.54 19.08
C LEU A 203 2.12 -16.51 17.63
N VAL A 204 0.85 -16.14 17.45
CA VAL A 204 0.19 -16.04 16.14
C VAL A 204 -0.70 -14.81 16.11
N ILE A 205 -0.57 -14.00 15.06
CA ILE A 205 -1.42 -12.85 14.80
C ILE A 205 -2.10 -13.09 13.45
N SER A 206 -3.41 -12.90 13.40
CA SER A 206 -4.17 -12.98 12.16
C SER A 206 -4.98 -11.71 11.97
N VAL A 207 -4.97 -11.22 10.73
CA VAL A 207 -5.89 -10.17 10.27
C VAL A 207 -6.70 -10.78 9.13
N PRO A 208 -7.80 -11.49 9.43
CA PRO A 208 -8.48 -12.35 8.47
C PRO A 208 -8.94 -11.61 7.21
N THR A 209 -9.47 -10.40 7.37
CA THR A 209 -9.96 -9.57 6.25
C THR A 209 -8.86 -9.14 5.28
N GLN A 210 -7.59 -9.22 5.68
CA GLN A 210 -6.43 -8.84 4.87
C GLN A 210 -5.59 -10.04 4.43
N ASN A 211 -5.99 -11.27 4.79
CA ASN A 211 -5.18 -12.49 4.62
C ASN A 211 -3.77 -12.35 5.20
N VAL A 212 -3.59 -11.53 6.24
CA VAL A 212 -2.33 -11.39 6.94
C VAL A 212 -2.25 -12.45 8.03
N LYS A 213 -1.13 -13.17 8.04
CA LYS A 213 -0.76 -14.08 9.13
C LYS A 213 0.67 -13.79 9.54
N VAL A 214 0.87 -13.52 10.82
CA VAL A 214 2.18 -13.28 11.42
C VAL A 214 2.43 -14.37 12.44
N VAL A 215 3.56 -15.04 12.32
CA VAL A 215 3.86 -16.23 13.12
C VAL A 215 5.19 -16.04 13.82
N ARG A 216 5.22 -16.22 15.14
CA ARG A 216 6.47 -16.26 15.91
C ARG A 216 7.22 -17.54 15.54
N THR A 217 8.53 -17.43 15.32
CA THR A 217 9.38 -18.61 15.07
C THR A 217 9.14 -19.69 16.14
N GLY A 218 8.88 -20.92 15.69
CA GLY A 218 8.53 -22.07 16.54
C GLY A 218 7.03 -22.24 16.80
N SER A 219 6.18 -21.36 16.27
CA SER A 219 4.70 -21.43 16.38
C SER A 219 4.01 -21.75 15.05
N GLU A 220 4.74 -22.25 14.05
CA GLU A 220 4.24 -22.50 12.69
C GLU A 220 3.12 -23.54 12.68
N GLU A 221 3.31 -24.64 13.39
CA GLU A 221 2.30 -25.70 13.47
C GLU A 221 1.09 -25.26 14.29
N LEU A 222 1.31 -24.48 15.34
CA LEU A 222 0.24 -23.86 16.11
C LEU A 222 -0.59 -22.92 15.24
N ALA A 223 0.04 -22.13 14.37
CA ALA A 223 -0.63 -21.23 13.45
C ALA A 223 -1.51 -21.96 12.42
N GLU A 224 -1.12 -23.15 11.97
CA GLU A 224 -1.93 -23.98 11.07
C GLU A 224 -3.20 -24.55 11.73
N LEU A 225 -3.20 -24.69 13.05
CA LEU A 225 -4.36 -25.15 13.83
C LEU A 225 -5.28 -24.00 14.23
N LEU A 226 -4.70 -22.86 14.63
CA LEU A 226 -5.43 -21.73 15.20
C LEU A 226 -6.00 -20.77 14.15
N VAL A 227 -5.31 -20.60 13.03
CA VAL A 227 -5.77 -19.72 11.96
C VAL A 227 -6.44 -20.62 10.93
N PRO A 228 -7.79 -20.60 10.81
CA PRO A 228 -8.45 -21.40 9.81
C PRO A 228 -7.87 -21.03 8.45
N LYS A 229 -7.40 -22.04 7.70
CA LYS A 229 -7.02 -21.83 6.30
C LYS A 229 -8.17 -21.08 5.64
N PRO A 230 -7.90 -19.99 4.91
CA PRO A 230 -8.97 -19.29 4.22
C PRO A 230 -9.76 -20.36 3.47
N LYS A 231 -11.03 -20.55 3.83
CA LYS A 231 -11.93 -21.37 3.02
C LYS A 231 -11.73 -20.81 1.62
N PRO A 232 -11.37 -21.63 0.61
CA PRO A 232 -11.27 -21.14 -0.75
C PRO A 232 -12.56 -20.37 -0.97
N SER A 233 -12.48 -19.05 -1.08
CA SER A 233 -13.68 -18.30 -1.39
C SER A 233 -14.08 -18.89 -2.73
N ALA A 234 -15.25 -19.48 -2.83
CA ALA A 234 -15.79 -19.96 -4.08
C ALA A 234 -16.15 -18.78 -5.01
N LYS A 235 -15.35 -17.70 -5.01
CA LYS A 235 -15.13 -16.96 -6.24
C LYS A 235 -14.45 -17.94 -7.18
N VAL A 236 -15.26 -18.58 -8.01
CA VAL A 236 -14.76 -19.17 -9.24
C VAL A 236 -14.09 -18.01 -9.97
N ASN A 237 -12.77 -17.91 -9.86
CA ASN A 237 -12.02 -16.96 -10.65
C ASN A 237 -12.23 -17.39 -12.10
N ASN A 238 -13.06 -16.63 -12.81
CA ASN A 238 -13.40 -16.85 -14.21
C ASN A 238 -12.27 -16.38 -15.13
N PHE A 239 -11.03 -16.44 -14.65
CA PHE A 239 -9.82 -16.09 -15.36
C PHE A 239 -8.64 -16.97 -14.90
N THR A 240 -7.60 -17.05 -15.73
CA THR A 240 -6.28 -17.57 -15.40
C THR A 240 -5.31 -16.41 -15.23
N SER A 241 -4.18 -16.65 -14.56
CA SER A 241 -3.10 -15.67 -14.40
C SER A 241 -1.80 -16.27 -14.91
N GLU A 242 -1.07 -15.50 -15.68
CA GLU A 242 0.22 -15.85 -16.28
C GLU A 242 1.25 -14.80 -15.87
N GLU A 243 2.40 -15.23 -15.34
CA GLU A 243 3.55 -14.34 -15.17
C GLU A 243 4.20 -14.11 -16.53
N VAL A 244 4.35 -12.84 -16.90
CA VAL A 244 4.88 -12.43 -18.21
C VAL A 244 6.07 -11.52 -18.05
N ASN A 245 6.90 -11.47 -19.08
CA ASN A 245 7.99 -10.50 -19.19
C ASN A 245 8.00 -9.94 -20.60
N PHE A 246 8.33 -8.66 -20.71
CA PHE A 246 8.52 -7.95 -21.98
C PHE A 246 9.60 -6.89 -21.82
N THR A 247 10.08 -6.34 -22.93
CA THR A 247 11.23 -5.43 -22.92
C THR A 247 10.86 -4.06 -23.49
N ASN A 248 11.48 -3.03 -22.94
CA ASN A 248 11.54 -1.69 -23.50
C ASN A 248 13.01 -1.25 -23.50
N GLY A 249 13.69 -1.43 -24.63
CA GLY A 249 15.12 -1.19 -24.72
C GLY A 249 15.92 -2.09 -23.75
N ASP A 250 16.66 -1.46 -22.84
CA ASP A 250 17.49 -2.09 -21.81
C ASP A 250 16.73 -2.43 -20.51
N VAL A 251 15.43 -2.15 -20.47
CA VAL A 251 14.54 -2.48 -19.35
C VAL A 251 13.78 -3.76 -19.67
N ARG A 252 13.82 -4.73 -18.75
CA ARG A 252 12.95 -5.91 -18.78
C ARG A 252 11.86 -5.72 -17.73
N LEU A 253 10.64 -5.54 -18.20
CA LEU A 253 9.45 -5.37 -17.37
C LEU A 253 8.83 -6.73 -17.05
N ALA A 254 8.51 -6.95 -15.78
CA ALA A 254 7.81 -8.13 -15.32
C ALA A 254 6.37 -7.77 -15.00
N GLY A 255 5.43 -8.63 -15.40
CA GLY A 255 4.01 -8.38 -15.19
C GLY A 255 3.20 -9.65 -15.04
N THR A 256 1.90 -9.46 -14.84
CA THR A 256 0.92 -10.53 -14.80
C THR A 256 -0.14 -10.27 -15.86
N LEU A 257 -0.35 -11.23 -16.76
CA LEU A 257 -1.46 -11.25 -17.70
C LEU A 257 -2.58 -12.12 -17.13
N THR A 258 -3.77 -11.54 -17.03
CA THR A 258 -4.98 -12.26 -16.64
C THR A 258 -5.85 -12.49 -17.87
N LEU A 259 -6.28 -13.75 -18.09
CA LEU A 259 -7.05 -14.15 -19.25
C LEU A 259 -8.41 -14.70 -18.82
N PRO A 260 -9.54 -14.24 -19.39
CA PRO A 260 -10.85 -14.81 -19.09
C PRO A 260 -10.92 -16.31 -19.42
N LYS A 261 -11.55 -17.10 -18.54
CA LYS A 261 -11.92 -18.51 -18.78
C LYS A 261 -13.25 -18.62 -19.53
N THR A 262 -14.10 -17.62 -19.40
CA THR A 262 -15.42 -17.56 -20.04
C THR A 262 -15.38 -16.61 -21.23
N GLY A 263 -16.14 -16.95 -22.28
CA GLY A 263 -16.12 -16.23 -23.56
C GLY A 263 -15.28 -16.95 -24.61
N LYS A 264 -15.15 -16.35 -25.80
CA LYS A 264 -14.34 -16.89 -26.90
C LYS A 264 -13.21 -15.92 -27.21
N ALA A 265 -11.98 -16.41 -27.19
CA ALA A 265 -10.83 -15.69 -27.71
C ALA A 265 -11.03 -15.41 -29.23
N PRO A 266 -10.42 -14.33 -29.76
CA PRO A 266 -9.58 -13.37 -29.06
C PRO A 266 -10.37 -12.41 -28.16
N PHE A 267 -9.85 -12.14 -26.95
CA PHE A 267 -10.50 -11.34 -25.92
C PHE A 267 -10.21 -9.85 -26.10
N PRO A 268 -11.16 -8.94 -25.77
CA PRO A 268 -10.79 -7.55 -25.53
C PRO A 268 -9.80 -7.48 -24.37
N ALA A 269 -8.97 -6.45 -24.32
CA ALA A 269 -7.94 -6.34 -23.31
C ALA A 269 -7.76 -4.94 -22.73
N ALA A 270 -7.08 -4.85 -21.60
CA ALA A 270 -6.68 -3.61 -20.97
C ALA A 270 -5.25 -3.68 -20.44
N VAL A 271 -4.52 -2.57 -20.52
CA VAL A 271 -3.27 -2.35 -19.78
C VAL A 271 -3.60 -1.44 -18.59
N ILE A 272 -3.27 -1.86 -17.37
CA ILE A 272 -3.32 -0.97 -16.20
C ILE A 272 -1.99 -0.22 -16.11
N ILE A 273 -2.08 1.10 -15.99
CA ILE A 273 -0.94 2.02 -15.86
C ILE A 273 -0.97 2.62 -14.46
N SER A 274 0.12 2.41 -13.73
CA SER A 274 0.37 2.88 -12.37
C SER A 274 0.42 4.42 -12.28
N GLY A 275 0.22 4.93 -11.07
CA GLY A 275 0.41 6.35 -10.74
C GLY A 275 1.85 6.73 -10.46
N SER A 276 2.04 7.91 -9.86
CA SER A 276 3.38 8.46 -9.60
C SER A 276 4.17 7.66 -8.57
N GLY A 277 5.49 7.60 -8.80
CA GLY A 277 6.42 6.84 -7.96
C GLY A 277 6.49 5.38 -8.36
N GLY A 278 7.59 4.71 -8.00
CA GLY A 278 7.77 3.30 -8.36
C GLY A 278 6.77 2.39 -7.66
N GLN A 279 5.91 1.72 -8.43
CA GLN A 279 4.86 0.83 -7.94
C GLN A 279 5.00 -0.59 -8.49
N ASP A 280 4.56 -1.56 -7.69
CA ASP A 280 4.38 -2.93 -8.17
C ASP A 280 3.09 -3.08 -8.98
N ARG A 281 2.99 -4.18 -9.72
CA ARG A 281 1.84 -4.51 -10.56
C ARG A 281 0.50 -4.61 -9.84
N ASP A 282 0.48 -4.86 -8.53
CA ASP A 282 -0.74 -5.01 -7.72
C ASP A 282 -1.26 -3.63 -7.26
N GLY A 283 -0.43 -2.59 -7.31
CA GLY A 283 -0.74 -1.24 -6.84
C GLY A 283 -0.77 -1.17 -5.32
N THR A 284 0.16 -1.89 -4.67
CA THR A 284 0.18 -2.05 -3.23
C THR A 284 0.42 -0.72 -2.52
N THR A 285 -0.60 -0.21 -1.83
CA THR A 285 -0.47 0.93 -0.91
C THR A 285 -0.98 0.51 0.46
N GLY A 286 -0.06 0.30 1.40
CA GLY A 286 -0.39 -0.31 2.69
C GLY A 286 -0.95 -1.73 2.50
N VAL A 287 -2.27 -1.88 2.67
CA VAL A 287 -2.99 -3.15 2.53
C VAL A 287 -3.92 -3.19 1.30
N PHE A 288 -3.96 -2.12 0.51
CA PHE A 288 -4.83 -2.01 -0.67
C PHE A 288 -4.08 -2.37 -1.94
N ASN A 289 -4.71 -3.15 -2.82
CA ASN A 289 -4.15 -3.60 -4.11
C ASN A 289 -5.06 -3.16 -5.27
N LEU A 290 -5.13 -1.86 -5.53
CA LEU A 290 -6.10 -1.27 -6.48
C LEU A 290 -6.01 -1.90 -7.87
N TYR A 291 -4.80 -2.05 -8.41
CA TYR A 291 -4.60 -2.54 -9.78
C TYR A 291 -4.93 -4.02 -9.89
N LYS A 292 -4.63 -4.82 -8.85
CA LYS A 292 -5.06 -6.20 -8.79
C LYS A 292 -6.59 -6.33 -8.77
N LEU A 293 -7.27 -5.56 -7.92
CA LEU A 293 -8.74 -5.62 -7.81
C LEU A 293 -9.43 -5.18 -9.11
N LEU A 294 -8.89 -4.16 -9.78
CA LEU A 294 -9.35 -3.75 -11.12
C LEU A 294 -9.15 -4.88 -12.15
N ALA A 295 -7.97 -5.50 -12.17
CA ALA A 295 -7.67 -6.58 -13.10
C ALA A 295 -8.57 -7.81 -12.90
N GLU A 296 -8.81 -8.20 -11.64
CA GLU A 296 -9.71 -9.30 -11.30
C GLU A 296 -11.16 -8.98 -11.69
N SER A 297 -11.63 -7.74 -11.46
CA SER A 297 -12.97 -7.31 -11.84
C SER A 297 -13.17 -7.30 -13.36
N LEU A 298 -12.23 -6.72 -14.11
CA LEU A 298 -12.23 -6.70 -15.57
C LEU A 298 -12.14 -8.11 -16.17
N SER A 299 -11.27 -8.97 -15.63
CA SER A 299 -11.09 -10.34 -16.11
C SER A 299 -12.33 -11.21 -15.88
N ASN A 300 -12.98 -11.05 -14.73
CA ASN A 300 -14.27 -11.70 -14.48
C ASN A 300 -15.39 -11.18 -15.41
N ALA A 301 -15.25 -9.97 -15.94
CA ALA A 301 -16.17 -9.38 -16.92
C ALA A 301 -15.78 -9.67 -18.39
N GLY A 302 -14.78 -10.54 -18.63
CA GLY A 302 -14.41 -11.00 -19.98
C GLY A 302 -13.34 -10.16 -20.68
N VAL A 303 -12.62 -9.31 -19.96
CA VAL A 303 -11.53 -8.48 -20.50
C VAL A 303 -10.19 -9.01 -20.00
N ALA A 304 -9.26 -9.35 -20.89
CA ALA A 304 -7.90 -9.72 -20.50
C ALA A 304 -7.15 -8.50 -19.94
N VAL A 305 -6.37 -8.65 -18.87
CA VAL A 305 -5.68 -7.51 -18.26
C VAL A 305 -4.21 -7.77 -18.07
N LEU A 306 -3.38 -6.86 -18.59
CA LEU A 306 -1.95 -6.78 -18.30
C LEU A 306 -1.69 -5.69 -17.27
N ARG A 307 -0.88 -6.04 -16.28
CA ARG A 307 -0.38 -5.16 -15.23
C ARG A 307 1.09 -5.50 -14.99
N ALA A 308 1.93 -4.49 -14.85
CA ALA A 308 3.39 -4.65 -14.80
C ALA A 308 3.98 -3.94 -13.58
N ASP A 309 5.09 -4.44 -13.07
CA ASP A 309 5.90 -3.70 -12.11
C ASP A 309 6.62 -2.58 -12.86
N ASP A 310 6.64 -1.38 -12.29
CA ASP A 310 7.35 -0.27 -12.90
C ASP A 310 8.85 -0.58 -13.04
N ARG A 311 9.53 0.11 -13.94
CA ARG A 311 10.97 -0.04 -14.12
C ARG A 311 11.72 0.09 -12.79
N GLY A 312 12.59 -0.89 -12.50
CA GLY A 312 13.36 -0.95 -11.26
C GLY A 312 12.56 -1.33 -10.01
N VAL A 313 11.28 -1.68 -10.14
CA VAL A 313 10.41 -2.10 -9.04
C VAL A 313 10.04 -3.57 -9.18
N GLY A 314 9.81 -4.24 -8.05
CA GLY A 314 9.36 -5.64 -8.03
C GLY A 314 10.33 -6.56 -8.76
N LYS A 315 9.86 -7.22 -9.83
CA LYS A 315 10.66 -8.11 -10.66
C LYS A 315 11.15 -7.46 -11.97
N SER A 316 10.79 -6.21 -12.21
CA SER A 316 11.28 -5.42 -13.35
C SER A 316 12.71 -4.99 -13.11
N VAL A 317 13.57 -5.17 -14.12
CA VAL A 317 15.00 -4.89 -14.02
C VAL A 317 15.44 -3.90 -15.08
N MET A 318 16.37 -3.03 -14.71
CA MET A 318 17.00 -2.04 -15.57
C MET A 318 18.52 -2.19 -15.50
N THR A 319 19.20 -1.88 -16.60
CA THR A 319 20.65 -2.06 -16.70
C THR A 319 21.41 -1.12 -15.77
N ASP A 320 20.94 0.13 -15.63
CA ASP A 320 21.45 1.09 -14.64
C ASP A 320 20.36 1.46 -13.62
N PRO A 321 20.29 0.79 -12.45
CA PRO A 321 19.28 1.08 -11.42
C PRO A 321 19.44 2.43 -10.72
N LYS A 322 20.55 3.15 -10.96
CA LYS A 322 20.76 4.49 -10.38
C LYS A 322 20.26 5.60 -11.30
N ARG A 323 19.94 5.29 -12.56
CA ARG A 323 19.43 6.27 -13.51
C ARG A 323 18.03 6.73 -13.07
N PRO A 324 17.81 8.05 -12.91
CA PRO A 324 16.48 8.59 -12.66
C PRO A 324 15.50 8.20 -13.76
N THR A 325 14.30 7.79 -13.38
CA THR A 325 13.17 7.53 -14.29
C THR A 325 12.58 8.86 -14.75
N SER A 326 12.47 9.06 -16.05
CA SER A 326 11.80 10.23 -16.63
C SER A 326 10.30 9.98 -16.83
N TYR A 327 9.53 10.98 -17.28
CA TYR A 327 8.12 10.74 -17.63
C TYR A 327 7.99 9.98 -18.94
N ARG A 328 8.80 10.34 -19.93
CA ARG A 328 8.85 9.68 -21.24
C ARG A 328 9.20 8.20 -21.13
N ASP A 329 10.06 7.86 -20.19
CA ASP A 329 10.33 6.49 -19.77
C ASP A 329 9.03 5.73 -19.43
N LEU A 330 8.19 6.26 -18.54
CA LEU A 330 6.91 5.67 -18.13
C LEU A 330 5.91 5.53 -19.30
N ILE A 331 5.85 6.54 -20.18
CA ILE A 331 5.07 6.47 -21.43
C ILE A 331 5.55 5.30 -22.30
N THR A 332 6.86 5.17 -22.50
CA THR A 332 7.40 4.10 -23.36
C THR A 332 7.24 2.71 -22.75
N ASP A 333 7.28 2.56 -21.43
CA ASP A 333 6.98 1.28 -20.77
C ASP A 333 5.52 0.88 -20.96
N SER A 334 4.61 1.85 -20.81
CA SER A 334 3.18 1.64 -21.03
C SER A 334 2.88 1.29 -22.49
N ARG A 335 3.60 1.90 -23.45
CA ARG A 335 3.56 1.51 -24.87
C ARG A 335 4.09 0.09 -25.08
N ALA A 336 5.19 -0.29 -24.44
CA ALA A 336 5.72 -1.65 -24.52
C ALA A 336 4.74 -2.70 -23.97
N ALA A 337 4.01 -2.38 -22.90
CA ALA A 337 2.94 -3.22 -22.37
C ALA A 337 1.77 -3.38 -23.36
N PHE A 338 1.36 -2.29 -24.02
CA PHE A 338 0.38 -2.33 -25.11
C PHE A 338 0.87 -3.19 -26.29
N GLU A 339 2.11 -2.99 -26.74
CA GLU A 339 2.69 -3.77 -27.85
C GLU A 339 2.84 -5.25 -27.50
N TYR A 340 3.13 -5.58 -26.23
CA TYR A 340 3.13 -6.96 -25.77
C TYR A 340 1.75 -7.62 -25.96
N LEU A 341 0.66 -6.94 -25.59
CA LEU A 341 -0.70 -7.44 -25.83
C LEU A 341 -1.02 -7.57 -27.33
N MET A 342 -0.55 -6.64 -28.17
CA MET A 342 -0.72 -6.71 -29.62
C MET A 342 -0.07 -7.94 -30.28
N GLN A 343 0.89 -8.57 -29.60
CA GLN A 343 1.58 -9.78 -30.06
C GLN A 343 0.91 -11.08 -29.59
N ARG A 344 -0.02 -11.03 -28.63
CA ARG A 344 -0.72 -12.20 -28.09
C ARG A 344 -1.83 -12.65 -29.04
N SER A 345 -1.94 -13.95 -29.30
CA SER A 345 -2.98 -14.52 -30.16
C SER A 345 -4.32 -14.62 -29.45
N GLU A 346 -4.31 -14.62 -28.12
CA GLU A 346 -5.49 -14.64 -27.25
C GLU A 346 -6.17 -13.27 -27.18
N ILE A 347 -5.55 -12.21 -27.70
CA ILE A 347 -5.98 -10.82 -27.55
C ILE A 347 -6.49 -10.27 -28.88
N ASP A 348 -7.63 -9.60 -28.83
CA ASP A 348 -8.20 -8.90 -29.97
C ASP A 348 -7.52 -7.53 -30.09
N LYS A 349 -6.64 -7.44 -31.09
CA LYS A 349 -5.78 -6.29 -31.36
C LYS A 349 -6.55 -4.99 -31.67
N THR A 350 -7.84 -5.10 -31.97
CA THR A 350 -8.69 -3.94 -32.26
C THR A 350 -9.44 -3.43 -31.02
N ARG A 351 -9.30 -4.11 -29.88
CA ARG A 351 -10.12 -3.89 -28.67
C ARG A 351 -9.25 -3.85 -27.41
N ILE A 352 -8.17 -3.06 -27.45
CA ILE A 352 -7.26 -2.86 -26.31
C ILE A 352 -7.46 -1.46 -25.73
N ALA A 353 -7.77 -1.40 -24.43
CA ALA A 353 -7.93 -0.17 -23.67
C ALA A 353 -6.72 0.11 -22.76
N LEU A 354 -6.58 1.36 -22.32
CA LEU A 354 -5.66 1.74 -21.24
C LEU A 354 -6.45 2.17 -20.01
N VAL A 355 -6.05 1.70 -18.82
CA VAL A 355 -6.65 2.06 -17.53
C VAL A 355 -5.57 2.73 -16.70
N GLY A 356 -5.57 4.06 -16.67
CA GLY A 356 -4.57 4.85 -15.98
C GLY A 356 -5.06 5.37 -14.64
N HIS A 357 -4.23 5.24 -13.60
CA HIS A 357 -4.49 5.81 -12.28
C HIS A 357 -3.51 6.95 -11.97
N SER A 358 -4.01 8.09 -11.48
CA SER A 358 -3.17 9.24 -11.11
C SER A 358 -2.27 9.67 -12.29
N GLU A 359 -0.95 9.70 -12.16
CA GLU A 359 0.01 9.92 -13.28
C GLU A 359 -0.20 8.97 -14.47
N GLY A 360 -0.66 7.74 -14.21
CA GLY A 360 -1.01 6.78 -15.25
C GLY A 360 -2.19 7.23 -16.11
N ALA A 361 -3.09 8.06 -15.57
CA ALA A 361 -4.19 8.66 -16.34
C ALA A 361 -3.66 9.68 -17.37
N GLU A 362 -2.67 10.49 -16.98
CA GLU A 362 -1.97 11.38 -17.91
C GLU A 362 -1.20 10.61 -18.97
N THR A 363 -0.56 9.50 -18.58
CA THR A 363 0.14 8.59 -19.49
C THR A 363 -0.84 7.97 -20.50
N ALA A 364 -2.02 7.52 -20.06
CA ALA A 364 -3.07 7.01 -20.93
C ALA A 364 -3.60 8.07 -21.91
N LEU A 365 -3.80 9.31 -21.45
CA LEU A 365 -4.17 10.46 -22.30
C LEU A 365 -3.12 10.71 -23.38
N THR A 366 -1.85 10.77 -22.99
CA THR A 366 -0.73 11.00 -23.91
C THR A 366 -0.68 9.92 -24.99
N ILE A 367 -0.76 8.64 -24.60
CA ILE A 367 -0.70 7.53 -25.54
C ILE A 367 -1.91 7.55 -26.47
N ALA A 368 -3.13 7.75 -25.95
CA ALA A 368 -4.35 7.74 -26.75
C ALA A 368 -4.52 8.98 -27.66
N ALA A 369 -3.87 10.10 -27.32
CA ALA A 369 -3.82 11.28 -28.20
C ALA A 369 -2.94 11.02 -29.44
N GLU A 370 -1.89 10.20 -29.28
CA GLU A 370 -0.90 9.94 -30.32
C GLU A 370 -1.12 8.63 -31.10
N ASP A 371 -1.81 7.65 -30.49
CA ASP A 371 -1.97 6.31 -31.04
C ASP A 371 -3.45 5.96 -31.29
N PRO A 372 -3.92 5.97 -32.54
CA PRO A 372 -5.30 5.67 -32.88
C PRO A 372 -5.68 4.20 -32.69
N ARG A 373 -4.71 3.31 -32.38
CA ARG A 373 -4.98 1.89 -32.10
C ARG A 373 -5.59 1.68 -30.71
N ILE A 374 -5.49 2.67 -29.81
CA ILE A 374 -6.11 2.59 -28.48
C ILE A 374 -7.63 2.63 -28.61
N ALA A 375 -8.29 1.53 -28.26
CA ALA A 375 -9.72 1.35 -28.47
C ALA A 375 -10.57 2.15 -27.47
N ALA A 376 -10.05 2.39 -26.26
CA ALA A 376 -10.71 3.16 -25.20
C ALA A 376 -9.72 3.51 -24.08
N ILE A 377 -10.03 4.51 -23.26
CA ILE A 377 -9.25 4.79 -22.03
C ILE A 377 -10.15 4.99 -20.80
N VAL A 378 -9.65 4.57 -19.63
CA VAL A 378 -10.23 4.84 -18.32
C VAL A 378 -9.24 5.68 -17.52
N LEU A 379 -9.70 6.82 -17.03
CA LEU A 379 -8.92 7.78 -16.24
C LEU A 379 -9.42 7.75 -14.80
N LEU A 380 -8.61 7.18 -13.90
CA LEU A 380 -8.91 7.05 -12.48
C LEU A 380 -8.10 8.10 -11.71
N ALA A 381 -8.78 9.05 -11.06
CA ALA A 381 -8.14 10.11 -10.28
C ALA A 381 -7.07 10.90 -11.08
N GLY A 382 -7.36 11.20 -12.35
CA GLY A 382 -6.45 11.88 -13.27
C GLY A 382 -6.53 13.40 -13.18
N SER A 383 -5.39 14.08 -13.35
CA SER A 383 -5.31 15.54 -13.36
C SER A 383 -5.70 16.13 -14.71
N SER A 384 -6.25 17.34 -14.68
CA SER A 384 -6.55 18.15 -15.87
C SER A 384 -5.47 19.17 -16.21
N ARG A 385 -4.45 19.29 -15.35
CA ARG A 385 -3.46 20.37 -15.36
C ARG A 385 -2.04 19.80 -15.23
N PRO A 386 -1.02 20.55 -15.70
CA PRO A 386 0.37 20.19 -15.49
C PRO A 386 0.68 19.91 -14.02
N VAL A 387 1.57 18.94 -13.78
CA VAL A 387 1.80 18.38 -12.44
C VAL A 387 2.23 19.42 -11.40
N ASP A 388 2.90 20.50 -11.79
CA ASP A 388 3.33 21.54 -10.84
C ASP A 388 2.13 22.30 -10.25
N ARG A 389 1.07 22.47 -11.05
CA ARG A 389 -0.19 23.09 -10.60
C ARG A 389 -0.95 22.15 -9.69
N VAL A 390 -0.98 20.86 -10.03
CA VAL A 390 -1.59 19.81 -9.21
C VAL A 390 -0.86 19.69 -7.89
N ALA A 391 0.48 19.66 -7.89
CA ALA A 391 1.30 19.58 -6.68
C ALA A 391 1.09 20.77 -5.75
N LEU A 392 0.96 21.98 -6.31
CA LEU A 392 0.63 23.18 -5.53
C LEU A 392 -0.75 23.06 -4.88
N GLU A 393 -1.76 22.70 -5.67
CA GLU A 393 -3.13 22.57 -5.19
C GLU A 393 -3.29 21.46 -4.15
N GLN A 394 -2.70 20.29 -4.40
CA GLN A 394 -2.59 19.19 -3.45
C GLN A 394 -1.99 19.68 -2.13
N SER A 395 -0.87 20.41 -2.20
CA SER A 395 -0.17 20.92 -1.01
C SER A 395 -1.03 21.88 -0.21
N ILE A 396 -1.70 22.82 -0.87
CA ILE A 396 -2.59 23.79 -0.24
C ILE A 396 -3.77 23.08 0.42
N TYR A 397 -4.41 22.15 -0.30
CA TYR A 397 -5.59 21.43 0.19
C TYR A 397 -5.27 20.55 1.41
N GLN A 398 -4.18 19.80 1.35
CA GLN A 398 -3.75 18.96 2.48
C GLN A 398 -3.40 19.79 3.70
N ALA A 399 -2.76 20.93 3.52
CA ALA A 399 -2.41 21.80 4.63
C ALA A 399 -3.64 22.49 5.25
N ALA A 400 -4.64 22.84 4.42
CA ALA A 400 -5.94 23.31 4.89
C ALA A 400 -6.68 22.24 5.72
N MET A 401 -6.66 20.98 5.28
CA MET A 401 -7.28 19.85 5.99
C MET A 401 -6.65 19.56 7.34
N LEU A 402 -5.35 19.84 7.49
CA LEU A 402 -4.63 19.68 8.75
C LEU A 402 -4.72 20.91 9.67
N HIS A 403 -5.38 21.99 9.22
CA HIS A 403 -5.40 23.30 9.90
C HIS A 403 -3.99 23.86 10.19
N THR A 404 -2.99 23.52 9.35
CA THR A 404 -1.58 23.85 9.60
C THR A 404 -1.06 25.09 8.88
N THR A 405 -1.90 25.79 8.10
CA THR A 405 -1.44 26.79 7.11
C THR A 405 -2.42 27.96 7.01
N ASP A 406 -1.88 29.18 6.89
CA ASP A 406 -2.62 30.36 6.43
C ASP A 406 -2.57 30.39 4.91
N LEU A 407 -3.71 30.23 4.27
CA LEU A 407 -3.83 30.19 2.80
C LEU A 407 -3.35 31.48 2.11
N ASN A 408 -3.14 32.56 2.86
CA ASN A 408 -2.61 33.83 2.36
C ASN A 408 -1.07 33.95 2.47
N ASP A 409 -0.40 33.01 3.15
CA ASP A 409 1.06 32.97 3.26
C ASP A 409 1.63 31.69 2.65
N PRO A 410 2.22 31.75 1.44
CA PRO A 410 2.89 30.60 0.80
C PRO A 410 4.02 30.00 1.65
N ASN A 411 4.60 30.75 2.59
CA ASN A 411 5.62 30.24 3.51
C ASN A 411 5.05 29.33 4.60
N SER A 412 3.73 29.36 4.80
CA SER A 412 3.05 28.51 5.78
C SER A 412 2.76 27.09 5.26
N LEU A 413 3.09 26.79 3.99
CA LEU A 413 3.05 25.42 3.47
C LEU A 413 4.10 24.52 4.15
N PRO A 414 3.81 23.23 4.37
CA PRO A 414 4.79 22.28 4.89
C PRO A 414 6.09 22.26 4.06
N ASP A 415 7.24 22.11 4.72
CA ASP A 415 8.56 22.11 4.09
C ASP A 415 8.70 21.18 2.88
N PHE A 416 8.09 20.00 2.94
CA PHE A 416 8.08 19.06 1.82
C PHE A 416 7.39 19.65 0.59
N ALA A 417 6.21 20.27 0.77
CA ALA A 417 5.49 20.96 -0.30
C ALA A 417 6.33 22.10 -0.87
N ARG A 418 6.93 22.95 -0.02
CA ARG A 418 7.81 24.04 -0.47
C ARG A 418 9.01 23.51 -1.28
N LYS A 419 9.67 22.45 -0.82
CA LYS A 419 10.81 21.82 -1.52
C LYS A 419 10.41 21.25 -2.88
N ILE A 420 9.26 20.59 -2.98
CA ILE A 420 8.74 20.10 -4.26
C ILE A 420 8.45 21.25 -5.21
N LEU A 421 7.79 22.30 -4.75
CA LEU A 421 7.47 23.47 -5.58
C LEU A 421 8.74 24.19 -6.05
N GLN A 422 9.73 24.36 -5.16
CA GLN A 422 11.05 24.89 -5.52
C GLN A 422 11.75 24.03 -6.58
N ARG A 423 11.60 22.70 -6.49
CA ARG A 423 12.17 21.79 -7.49
C ARG A 423 11.46 21.91 -8.85
N PHE A 424 10.14 22.08 -8.87
CA PHE A 424 9.41 22.42 -10.10
C PHE A 424 9.87 23.74 -10.71
N ASP A 425 10.06 24.78 -9.90
CA ASP A 425 10.55 26.07 -10.37
C ASP A 425 11.99 25.99 -10.89
N ALA A 426 12.86 25.22 -10.22
CA ALA A 426 14.21 24.95 -10.70
C ALA A 426 14.19 24.21 -12.05
N ALA A 427 13.42 23.13 -12.15
CA ALA A 427 13.29 22.34 -13.39
C ALA A 427 12.72 23.17 -14.56
N ARG A 428 11.81 24.11 -14.27
CA ARG A 428 11.26 25.06 -15.26
C ARG A 428 12.30 26.05 -15.76
N ASN A 429 13.13 26.58 -14.85
CA ASN A 429 14.04 27.69 -15.13
C ASN A 429 15.45 27.25 -15.51
N GLU A 430 15.77 25.96 -15.41
CA GLU A 430 17.07 25.42 -15.80
C GLU A 430 17.31 25.61 -17.31
N LYS A 431 18.30 26.43 -17.64
CA LYS A 431 18.67 26.80 -19.02
C LYS A 431 19.87 26.00 -19.54
N THR A 432 20.55 25.27 -18.67
CA THR A 432 21.77 24.53 -19.03
C THR A 432 21.39 23.10 -19.42
N PRO A 433 21.81 22.63 -20.61
CA PRO A 433 21.69 21.21 -20.94
C PRO A 433 22.45 20.37 -19.90
N VAL A 434 21.76 19.40 -19.30
CA VAL A 434 22.39 18.46 -18.35
C VAL A 434 23.25 17.46 -19.13
N SER A 435 24.52 17.34 -18.79
CA SER A 435 25.39 16.28 -19.31
C SER A 435 25.20 14.99 -18.48
N GLY A 436 24.71 13.91 -19.11
CA GLY A 436 24.40 12.65 -18.42
C GLY A 436 22.93 12.54 -18.01
N PRO A 437 22.57 11.60 -17.11
CA PRO A 437 21.19 11.43 -16.66
C PRO A 437 20.66 12.69 -15.96
N ASP A 438 19.58 13.27 -16.48
CA ASP A 438 18.93 14.45 -15.88
C ASP A 438 18.11 14.03 -14.63
N PRO A 439 18.52 14.43 -13.41
CA PRO A 439 17.81 14.08 -12.18
C PRO A 439 16.43 14.74 -12.08
N ASP A 440 16.17 15.77 -12.89
CA ASP A 440 14.92 16.50 -12.93
C ASP A 440 14.13 16.24 -14.23
N ALA A 441 14.54 15.24 -15.02
CA ALA A 441 13.87 14.88 -16.27
C ALA A 441 12.36 14.66 -16.07
N TRP A 442 11.98 13.95 -15.01
CA TRP A 442 10.58 13.72 -14.65
C TRP A 442 9.81 15.03 -14.43
N PHE A 443 10.37 15.98 -13.68
CA PHE A 443 9.75 17.27 -13.40
C PHE A 443 9.63 18.08 -14.70
N ARG A 444 10.72 18.18 -15.45
CA ARG A 444 10.81 18.98 -16.67
C ARG A 444 9.89 18.47 -17.79
N GLU A 445 9.80 17.15 -17.95
CA GLU A 445 8.93 16.52 -18.94
C GLU A 445 7.46 16.69 -18.55
N HIS A 446 7.09 16.49 -17.28
CA HIS A 446 5.71 16.68 -16.83
C HIS A 446 5.25 18.15 -16.87
N ILE A 447 6.10 19.13 -16.54
CA ILE A 447 5.71 20.56 -16.64
C ILE A 447 5.32 20.92 -18.08
N LYS A 448 5.92 20.26 -19.08
CA LYS A 448 5.64 20.49 -20.50
C LYS A 448 4.39 19.76 -21.00
N SER A 449 3.93 18.77 -20.26
CA SER A 449 2.72 18.01 -20.56
C SER A 449 1.51 18.73 -19.98
N ASP A 450 0.54 19.03 -20.83
CA ASP A 450 -0.74 19.64 -20.42
C ASP A 450 -1.86 18.62 -20.67
N PRO A 451 -2.39 17.99 -19.60
CA PRO A 451 -3.43 16.97 -19.73
C PRO A 451 -4.69 17.46 -20.44
N SER A 452 -5.09 18.73 -20.25
CA SER A 452 -6.27 19.30 -20.92
C SER A 452 -6.05 19.52 -22.41
N LEU A 453 -4.84 19.88 -22.83
CA LEU A 453 -4.50 19.98 -24.25
C LEU A 453 -4.40 18.60 -24.91
N LEU A 454 -3.86 17.60 -24.20
CA LEU A 454 -3.83 16.21 -24.65
C LEU A 454 -5.25 15.63 -24.76
N ALA A 455 -6.10 15.88 -23.76
CA ALA A 455 -7.49 15.45 -23.71
C ALA A 455 -8.29 15.90 -24.96
N ARG A 456 -8.05 17.09 -25.49
CA ARG A 456 -8.71 17.57 -26.73
C ARG A 456 -8.38 16.74 -27.98
N GLN A 457 -7.26 16.02 -27.95
CA GLN A 457 -6.76 15.23 -29.08
C GLN A 457 -7.30 13.80 -29.05
N VAL A 458 -7.69 13.28 -27.89
CA VAL A 458 -8.22 11.92 -27.72
C VAL A 458 -9.57 11.73 -28.41
N LYS A 459 -9.66 10.75 -29.31
CA LYS A 459 -10.88 10.44 -30.08
C LYS A 459 -11.59 9.15 -29.67
N CYS A 460 -10.90 8.23 -29.00
CA CYS A 460 -11.51 6.99 -28.51
C CYS A 460 -12.47 7.27 -27.33
N PRO A 461 -13.39 6.34 -27.01
CA PRO A 461 -14.22 6.43 -25.81
C PRO A 461 -13.41 6.61 -24.53
N VAL A 462 -13.92 7.47 -23.62
CA VAL A 462 -13.27 7.79 -22.35
C VAL A 462 -14.24 7.62 -21.18
N LEU A 463 -13.78 6.93 -20.13
CA LEU A 463 -14.41 6.92 -18.81
C LEU A 463 -13.51 7.68 -17.82
N ILE A 464 -14.08 8.63 -17.08
CA ILE A 464 -13.38 9.44 -16.08
C ILE A 464 -14.02 9.18 -14.72
N LEU A 465 -13.23 8.67 -13.77
CA LEU A 465 -13.69 8.40 -12.40
C LEU A 465 -12.85 9.19 -11.40
N ASN A 466 -13.48 9.77 -10.39
CA ASN A 466 -12.77 10.43 -9.27
C ASN A 466 -13.50 10.18 -7.94
N GLY A 467 -12.75 10.13 -6.84
CA GLY A 467 -13.34 10.26 -5.50
C GLY A 467 -13.67 11.72 -5.18
N GLU A 468 -14.80 12.00 -4.55
CA GLU A 468 -15.18 13.35 -4.09
C GLU A 468 -14.20 13.87 -3.02
N ARG A 469 -13.66 12.97 -2.19
CA ARG A 469 -12.75 13.26 -1.08
C ARG A 469 -11.30 12.97 -1.44
N ASP A 470 -10.98 12.93 -2.72
CA ASP A 470 -9.61 12.83 -3.19
C ASP A 470 -8.82 14.09 -2.78
N ALA A 471 -7.78 13.88 -1.98
CA ALA A 471 -6.89 14.93 -1.46
C ALA A 471 -5.56 15.02 -2.22
N LEU A 472 -5.37 14.23 -3.26
CA LEU A 472 -4.20 14.25 -4.15
C LEU A 472 -4.56 14.87 -5.50
N VAL A 473 -5.71 14.48 -6.05
CA VAL A 473 -6.24 15.04 -7.30
C VAL A 473 -7.71 15.43 -7.08
N LEU A 474 -7.94 16.71 -6.81
CA LEU A 474 -9.27 17.21 -6.48
C LEU A 474 -10.27 16.92 -7.61
N ALA A 475 -11.50 16.54 -7.24
CA ALA A 475 -12.52 16.05 -8.16
C ALA A 475 -12.90 16.99 -9.32
N HIS A 476 -12.64 18.31 -9.20
CA HIS A 476 -12.85 19.24 -10.32
C HIS A 476 -11.96 18.92 -11.52
N ASN A 477 -10.80 18.28 -11.32
CA ASN A 477 -9.93 17.85 -12.42
C ASN A 477 -10.65 16.87 -13.36
N ALA A 478 -11.46 15.94 -12.83
CA ALA A 478 -12.26 15.06 -13.66
C ALA A 478 -13.26 15.84 -14.53
N ILE A 479 -13.88 16.88 -13.97
CA ILE A 479 -14.83 17.75 -14.68
C ILE A 479 -14.11 18.52 -15.80
N GLU A 480 -12.97 19.11 -15.50
CA GLU A 480 -12.15 19.86 -16.46
C GLU A 480 -11.64 18.95 -17.60
N LEU A 481 -11.19 17.73 -17.29
CA LEU A 481 -10.85 16.73 -18.30
C LEU A 481 -12.04 16.38 -19.20
N GLY A 482 -13.21 16.15 -18.62
CA GLY A 482 -14.44 15.87 -19.36
C GLY A 482 -14.81 17.01 -20.31
N GLN A 483 -14.71 18.26 -19.84
CA GLN A 483 -14.92 19.45 -20.67
C GLN A 483 -13.89 19.57 -21.79
N ALA A 484 -12.61 19.29 -21.51
CA ALA A 484 -11.54 19.33 -22.50
C ALA A 484 -11.75 18.28 -23.61
N LEU A 485 -12.12 17.05 -23.25
CA LEU A 485 -12.45 15.99 -24.23
C LEU A 485 -13.62 16.40 -25.13
N ILE A 486 -14.69 16.93 -24.54
CA ILE A 486 -15.87 17.39 -25.29
C ILE A 486 -15.51 18.56 -26.21
N ALA A 487 -14.72 19.52 -25.72
CA ALA A 487 -14.23 20.65 -26.51
C ALA A 487 -13.32 20.20 -27.67
N GLY A 488 -12.59 19.09 -27.50
CA GLY A 488 -11.85 18.40 -28.56
C GLY A 488 -12.72 17.65 -29.58
N GLY A 489 -14.04 17.64 -29.40
CA GLY A 489 -15.01 16.97 -30.26
C GLY A 489 -15.27 15.51 -29.91
N ASN A 490 -14.79 15.00 -28.76
CA ASN A 490 -15.09 13.65 -28.33
C ASN A 490 -16.54 13.54 -27.82
N LYS A 491 -17.34 12.67 -28.44
CA LYS A 491 -18.76 12.46 -28.12
C LYS A 491 -19.00 11.25 -27.21
N GLN A 492 -17.94 10.53 -26.84
CA GLN A 492 -18.00 9.25 -26.12
C GLN A 492 -17.31 9.38 -24.76
N VAL A 493 -17.65 10.44 -24.03
CA VAL A 493 -17.10 10.75 -22.71
C VAL A 493 -18.13 10.40 -21.64
N ARG A 494 -17.73 9.61 -20.64
CA ARG A 494 -18.51 9.39 -19.42
C ARG A 494 -17.69 9.82 -18.22
N LEU A 495 -18.32 10.53 -17.30
CA LEU A 495 -17.70 11.00 -16.07
C LEU A 495 -18.55 10.56 -14.88
N ARG A 496 -17.89 10.10 -13.81
CA ARG A 496 -18.54 9.82 -12.54
C ARG A 496 -17.64 10.21 -11.37
N ILE A 497 -18.16 11.07 -10.49
CA ILE A 497 -17.54 11.38 -9.19
C ILE A 497 -18.26 10.54 -8.14
N PHE A 498 -17.50 9.84 -7.31
CA PHE A 498 -18.04 8.98 -6.26
C PHE A 498 -18.02 9.72 -4.92
N PRO A 499 -19.19 9.91 -4.28
CA PRO A 499 -19.27 10.55 -2.98
C PRO A 499 -18.42 9.83 -1.94
N ASN A 500 -17.82 10.59 -1.03
CA ASN A 500 -17.03 10.05 0.10
C ASN A 500 -15.84 9.14 -0.26
N LEU A 501 -15.41 9.02 -1.52
CA LEU A 501 -14.24 8.22 -1.87
C LEU A 501 -12.95 9.06 -1.95
N THR A 502 -11.83 8.45 -1.54
CA THR A 502 -10.47 9.01 -1.58
C THR A 502 -9.79 8.81 -2.95
N HIS A 503 -8.50 9.19 -3.06
CA HIS A 503 -7.68 8.98 -4.25
C HIS A 503 -7.61 7.53 -4.71
N THR A 504 -7.53 6.59 -3.77
CA THR A 504 -7.48 5.14 -4.05
C THR A 504 -8.86 4.50 -4.10
N PHE A 505 -9.92 5.32 -4.18
CA PHE A 505 -11.32 4.89 -4.23
C PHE A 505 -11.77 4.06 -3.01
N THR A 506 -11.15 4.30 -1.85
CA THR A 506 -11.60 3.80 -0.54
C THR A 506 -12.48 4.85 0.15
N SER A 507 -13.27 4.45 1.15
CA SER A 507 -14.12 5.40 1.87
C SER A 507 -13.31 6.39 2.72
N ALA A 508 -13.71 7.66 2.69
CA ALA A 508 -13.16 8.77 3.47
C ALA A 508 -13.95 9.03 4.78
N SER A 509 -15.03 8.29 5.05
CA SER A 509 -15.96 8.61 6.14
C SER A 509 -15.42 8.29 7.54
N VAL A 510 -15.51 9.28 8.43
CA VAL A 510 -15.40 9.18 9.90
C VAL A 510 -16.77 8.90 10.55
N ASP A 511 -17.87 8.95 9.78
CA ASP A 511 -19.25 8.74 10.28
C ASP A 511 -19.72 7.28 10.17
N ARG A 512 -20.22 6.79 11.30
CA ARG A 512 -20.54 5.39 11.60
C ARG A 512 -22.01 5.12 11.33
N THR A 513 -22.34 4.57 10.18
CA THR A 513 -23.48 3.63 10.00
C THR A 513 -23.46 3.14 8.55
N GLU A 514 -22.73 2.07 8.27
CA GLU A 514 -23.07 0.96 7.34
C GLU A 514 -21.81 0.14 6.99
N ALA A 515 -22.01 -1.19 6.88
CA ALA A 515 -21.08 -2.29 6.57
C ALA A 515 -19.55 -2.02 6.60
N ALA A 516 -18.90 -2.54 7.65
CA ALA A 516 -17.43 -2.55 7.83
C ALA A 516 -16.61 -3.10 6.64
N ASP A 517 -17.22 -3.88 5.75
CA ASP A 517 -16.56 -4.45 4.57
C ASP A 517 -16.25 -3.41 3.46
N GLN A 518 -16.95 -2.27 3.44
CA GLN A 518 -16.72 -1.19 2.46
C GLN A 518 -15.62 -0.19 2.89
N LEU A 519 -15.24 -0.19 4.17
CA LEU A 519 -14.34 0.81 4.75
C LEU A 519 -12.84 0.50 4.53
N ILE A 520 -12.49 -0.74 4.15
CA ILE A 520 -11.09 -1.23 4.05
C ILE A 520 -10.79 -1.75 2.64
N ASN A 521 -11.69 -1.55 1.69
CA ASN A 521 -11.52 -2.03 0.31
C ASN A 521 -11.75 -0.91 -0.69
N VAL A 522 -11.12 -1.05 -1.86
CA VAL A 522 -11.50 -0.27 -3.05
C VAL A 522 -12.99 -0.51 -3.29
N SER A 523 -13.75 0.57 -3.51
CA SER A 523 -15.19 0.51 -3.70
C SER A 523 -15.58 -0.51 -4.79
N ALA A 524 -16.42 -1.48 -4.41
CA ALA A 524 -16.96 -2.45 -5.36
C ALA A 524 -17.73 -1.77 -6.50
N GLU A 525 -18.36 -0.63 -6.21
CA GLU A 525 -19.08 0.17 -7.20
C GLU A 525 -18.13 0.76 -8.25
N VAL A 526 -16.92 1.16 -7.86
CA VAL A 526 -15.88 1.64 -8.79
C VAL A 526 -15.42 0.50 -9.68
N LEU A 527 -15.10 -0.67 -9.09
CA LEU A 527 -14.71 -1.87 -9.84
C LEU A 527 -15.79 -2.29 -10.84
N GLN A 528 -17.05 -2.31 -10.42
CA GLN A 528 -18.20 -2.60 -11.26
C GLN A 528 -18.38 -1.57 -12.38
N THR A 529 -18.25 -0.27 -12.07
CA THR A 529 -18.37 0.81 -13.07
C THR A 529 -17.31 0.65 -14.17
N VAL A 530 -16.06 0.37 -13.81
CA VAL A 530 -14.97 0.15 -14.76
C VAL A 530 -15.24 -1.09 -15.62
N SER A 531 -15.56 -2.21 -14.99
CA SER A 531 -15.76 -3.49 -15.69
C SER A 531 -16.96 -3.48 -16.62
N GLU A 532 -18.13 -2.99 -16.18
CA GLU A 532 -19.32 -2.89 -17.02
C GLU A 532 -19.11 -1.94 -18.20
N TRP A 533 -18.45 -0.80 -17.96
CA TRP A 533 -18.14 0.14 -19.02
C TRP A 533 -17.17 -0.44 -20.04
N ALA A 534 -16.09 -1.07 -19.59
CA ALA A 534 -15.09 -1.67 -20.46
C ALA A 534 -15.69 -2.82 -21.27
N SER A 535 -16.43 -3.74 -20.63
CA SER A 535 -17.07 -4.86 -21.34
C SER A 535 -18.09 -4.37 -22.36
N LYS A 536 -18.86 -3.32 -22.07
CA LYS A 536 -19.79 -2.74 -23.05
C LYS A 536 -19.06 -2.04 -24.20
N THR A 537 -18.09 -1.19 -23.89
CA THR A 537 -17.38 -0.36 -24.87
C THR A 537 -16.51 -1.21 -25.79
N LEU A 538 -15.92 -2.28 -25.27
CA LEU A 538 -15.10 -3.22 -26.02
C LEU A 538 -15.92 -4.43 -26.55
N SER A 539 -17.25 -4.46 -26.42
CA SER A 539 -18.08 -5.54 -27.00
C SER A 539 -18.41 -5.31 -28.47
N SER A 540 -18.54 -4.05 -28.90
CA SER A 540 -18.74 -3.70 -30.30
C SER A 540 -17.41 -3.79 -31.04
N LYS A 541 -17.34 -4.61 -32.10
CA LYS A 541 -16.33 -4.39 -33.14
C LYS A 541 -16.56 -2.98 -33.66
N SER A 542 -15.56 -2.10 -33.53
CA SER A 542 -15.60 -0.83 -34.22
C SER A 542 -15.87 -1.09 -35.71
N PRO A 543 -16.81 -0.36 -36.35
CA PRO A 543 -17.19 -0.60 -37.74
C PRO A 543 -16.01 -0.48 -38.71
#